data_AF-A0A7C6LTP3-F1
#
_entry.id   AF-A0A7C6LTP3-F1
#
_cell.length_a   1.000
_cell.length_b   1.000
_cell.length_c   1.000
_cell.angle_alpha   90.00
_cell.angle_beta   90.00
_cell.angle_gamma   90.00
#
_symmetry.space_group_name_H-M   'P 1'
#
loop_
_entity.id
_entity.type
_entity.pdbx_description
1 polymer ?
#
loop_
_entity_poly.entity_id
_entity_poly.type
_entity_poly.pdbx_seq_one_letter_code
_entity_poly.pdbx_strand_id
1 'polypeptide(L)'
;MRRVARGPVLVLTFDPRRLDCWWLNEYVPELFLGEAPRYPTIDALREAIGGATRVIPVPVPLDCVDGFTEAFYGRPEAFLDDAVRAAQSAWQFAEAEAVRSGLAGLADDLADGMWDRRYGSLRTQPEHLGAIRLVVGTPS
;
A
#
# COMPACT_ATOMS: atom_id res chain seq x y z
N MET A 1 15.16 4.06 -19.71
CA MET A 1 13.99 4.25 -20.60
C MET A 1 14.33 4.99 -21.89
N ARG A 2 15.04 6.13 -21.83
CA ARG A 2 15.37 7.06 -22.94
C ARG A 2 15.97 6.49 -24.23
N ARG A 3 16.44 5.24 -24.27
CA ARG A 3 17.02 4.62 -25.47
C ARG A 3 16.14 3.56 -26.14
N VAL A 4 15.07 3.09 -25.50
CA VAL A 4 14.34 1.89 -25.95
C VAL A 4 12.84 2.13 -26.12
N ALA A 5 12.21 2.90 -25.22
CA ALA A 5 10.79 3.22 -25.35
C ALA A 5 10.59 4.38 -26.33
N ARG A 6 9.85 4.15 -27.43
CA ARG A 6 9.51 5.16 -28.46
C ARG A 6 8.08 5.71 -28.30
N GLY A 7 7.34 5.28 -27.28
CA GLY A 7 5.97 5.65 -27.01
C GLY A 7 5.71 5.86 -25.52
N PRO A 8 4.45 6.07 -25.10
CA PRO A 8 4.11 6.28 -23.70
C PRO A 8 4.60 5.15 -22.80
N VAL A 9 5.16 5.52 -21.66
CA VAL A 9 5.61 4.63 -20.58
C VAL A 9 4.60 4.74 -19.45
N LEU A 10 4.09 3.58 -19.01
CA LEU A 10 3.18 3.45 -17.88
C LEU A 10 3.87 2.64 -16.79
N VAL A 11 3.96 3.19 -15.58
CA VAL A 11 4.50 2.52 -14.41
C VAL A 11 3.45 2.58 -13.30
N LEU A 12 2.87 1.42 -12.96
CA LEU A 12 2.08 1.25 -11.75
C LEU A 12 3.03 0.88 -10.61
N THR A 13 3.06 1.70 -9.56
CA THR A 13 4.00 1.56 -8.44
C THR A 13 3.36 2.07 -7.16
N PHE A 14 4.03 1.89 -6.03
CA PHE A 14 3.71 2.57 -4.79
C PHE A 14 4.61 3.79 -4.61
N ASP A 15 4.06 4.87 -4.05
CA ASP A 15 4.81 6.03 -3.57
C ASP A 15 5.35 5.70 -2.16
N PRO A 16 6.67 5.53 -1.98
CA PRO A 16 7.23 5.13 -0.68
C PRO A 16 6.99 6.16 0.42
N ARG A 17 6.67 7.41 0.08
CA ARG A 17 6.33 8.46 1.06
C ARG A 17 4.91 8.34 1.63
N ARG A 18 4.13 7.35 1.17
CA ARG A 18 2.72 7.19 1.53
C ARG A 18 2.33 5.79 1.98
N LEU A 19 3.26 4.83 1.95
CA LEU A 19 3.00 3.44 2.32
C LEU A 19 2.48 3.29 3.76
N ASP A 20 2.94 4.15 4.65
CA ASP A 20 2.61 4.18 6.08
C ASP A 20 1.38 5.06 6.42
N CYS A 21 0.76 5.69 5.41
CA CYS A 21 -0.29 6.70 5.60
C CYS A 21 -1.69 6.10 5.76
N TRP A 22 -1.84 5.02 6.54
CA TRP A 22 -3.11 4.37 6.83
C TRP A 22 -3.03 3.53 8.11
N TRP A 23 -4.19 3.10 8.63
CA TRP A 23 -4.33 2.57 9.98
C TRP A 23 -3.45 1.35 10.29
N LEU A 24 -3.05 0.54 9.30
CA LEU A 24 -2.22 -0.65 9.55
C LEU A 24 -0.85 -0.27 10.13
N ASN A 25 -0.36 0.93 9.82
CA ASN A 25 0.90 1.45 10.36
C ASN A 25 0.88 1.65 11.88
N GLU A 26 -0.31 1.78 12.48
CA GLU A 26 -0.43 1.89 13.93
C GLU A 26 -0.24 0.54 14.64
N TYR A 27 -0.40 -0.56 13.91
CA TYR A 27 -0.28 -1.92 14.45
C TYR A 27 1.05 -2.57 14.08
N VAL A 28 1.50 -2.40 12.84
CA VAL A 28 2.72 -3.05 12.32
C VAL A 28 3.58 -2.05 11.52
N PRO A 29 4.16 -1.03 12.15
CA PRO A 29 4.96 -0.01 11.46
C PRO A 29 6.21 -0.58 10.77
N GLU A 30 6.78 -1.67 11.30
CA GLU A 30 7.96 -2.34 10.77
C GLU A 30 7.76 -2.83 9.33
N LEU A 31 6.52 -3.19 8.97
CA LEU A 31 6.16 -3.61 7.62
C LEU A 31 6.53 -2.51 6.61
N PHE A 32 6.14 -1.26 6.91
CA PHE A 32 6.37 -0.13 6.02
C PHE A 32 7.82 0.36 6.06
N LEU A 33 8.47 0.31 7.23
CA LEU A 33 9.89 0.63 7.36
C LEU A 33 10.77 -0.30 6.49
N GLY A 34 10.43 -1.59 6.43
CA GLY A 34 11.14 -2.57 5.62
C GLY A 34 10.76 -2.55 4.14
N GLU A 35 9.53 -2.15 3.81
CA GLU A 35 9.04 -2.12 2.43
C GLU A 35 9.42 -0.84 1.67
N ALA A 36 9.28 0.34 2.29
CA ALA A 36 9.46 1.62 1.61
C ALA A 36 10.80 1.81 0.90
N PRO A 37 11.96 1.40 1.47
CA PRO A 37 13.26 1.52 0.80
C PRO A 37 13.39 0.73 -0.50
N ARG A 38 12.48 -0.21 -0.77
CA ARG A 38 12.51 -1.07 -1.96
C ARG A 38 11.89 -0.42 -3.19
N TYR A 39 11.10 0.64 -3.01
CA TYR A 39 10.50 1.37 -4.10
C TYR A 39 11.38 2.57 -4.50
N PRO A 40 11.63 2.79 -5.80
CA PRO A 40 12.17 4.07 -6.24
C PRO A 40 11.18 5.18 -5.88
N THR A 41 11.70 6.35 -5.52
CA THR A 41 10.83 7.51 -5.32
C THR A 41 10.12 7.89 -6.62
N ILE A 42 8.94 8.50 -6.52
CA ILE A 42 8.24 9.03 -7.68
C ILE A 42 9.12 10.02 -8.46
N ASP A 43 9.91 10.83 -7.76
CA ASP A 43 10.85 11.76 -8.38
C ASP A 43 11.94 11.04 -9.19
N ALA A 44 12.52 9.96 -8.65
CA ALA A 44 13.51 9.14 -9.36
C ALA A 44 12.91 8.45 -10.60
N LEU A 45 11.66 7.98 -10.51
CA LEU A 45 10.95 7.41 -11.66
C LEU A 45 10.74 8.46 -12.76
N ARG A 46 10.34 9.68 -12.41
CA ARG A 46 10.14 10.77 -13.37
C ARG A 46 11.45 11.15 -14.06
N GLU A 47 12.54 11.23 -13.30
CA GLU A 47 13.88 11.50 -13.85
C GLU A 47 14.33 10.38 -14.80
N ALA A 48 14.13 9.12 -14.41
CA ALA A 48 14.53 7.95 -15.20
C ALA A 48 13.73 7.79 -16.51
N ILE A 49 12.44 8.14 -16.50
CA ILE A 49 11.60 8.17 -17.70
C ILE A 49 12.02 9.34 -18.61
N GLY A 50 12.23 10.52 -18.03
CA GLY A 50 12.51 11.75 -18.76
C GLY A 50 11.29 12.30 -19.50
N GLY A 51 11.42 13.48 -20.08
CA GLY A 51 10.33 14.15 -20.79
C GLY A 51 9.15 14.54 -19.91
N ALA A 52 7.98 14.65 -20.53
CA ALA A 52 6.75 14.99 -19.82
C ALA A 52 6.27 13.76 -19.02
N THR A 53 5.99 13.98 -17.73
CA THR A 53 5.49 12.95 -16.81
C THR A 53 4.29 13.46 -16.02
N ARG A 54 3.31 12.58 -15.80
CA ARG A 54 2.14 12.80 -14.95
C ARG A 54 2.04 11.67 -13.93
N VAL A 55 1.74 12.02 -12.68
CA VAL A 55 1.55 11.06 -11.60
C VAL A 55 0.07 11.10 -11.20
N ILE A 56 -0.59 9.95 -11.27
CA ILE A 56 -2.04 9.83 -11.05
C ILE A 56 -2.25 8.89 -9.84
N PRO A 57 -2.93 9.33 -8.77
CA PRO A 57 -3.41 8.43 -7.74
C PRO A 57 -4.35 7.37 -8.34
N VAL A 58 -4.17 6.11 -7.97
CA VAL A 58 -5.06 5.04 -8.42
C VAL A 58 -6.02 4.71 -7.27
N PRO A 59 -7.35 4.85 -7.46
CA PRO A 59 -8.30 4.43 -6.46
C PRO A 59 -8.29 2.91 -6.30
N VAL A 60 -8.29 2.46 -5.05
CA VAL A 60 -8.41 1.04 -4.69
C VAL A 60 -9.84 0.77 -4.27
N PRO A 61 -10.63 0.00 -5.04
CA PRO A 61 -12.00 -0.35 -4.67
C PRO A 61 -12.05 -1.14 -3.37
N LEU A 62 -13.12 -0.97 -2.59
CA LEU A 62 -13.35 -1.70 -1.33
C LEU A 62 -13.31 -3.23 -1.52
N ASP A 63 -13.83 -3.70 -2.66
CA ASP A 63 -13.90 -5.11 -3.04
C ASP A 63 -12.73 -5.57 -3.93
N CYS A 64 -11.62 -4.80 -3.94
CA CYS A 64 -10.43 -5.16 -4.70
C CYS A 64 -9.96 -6.59 -4.39
N VAL A 65 -9.80 -7.40 -5.44
CA VAL A 65 -9.46 -8.84 -5.37
C VAL A 65 -7.98 -9.12 -5.60
N ASP A 66 -7.17 -8.11 -5.97
CA ASP A 66 -5.75 -8.28 -6.28
C ASP A 66 -4.93 -8.74 -5.06
N GLY A 67 -5.33 -8.28 -3.86
CA GLY A 67 -4.83 -8.83 -2.61
C GLY A 67 -3.52 -8.21 -2.09
N PHE A 68 -3.04 -7.10 -2.65
CA PHE A 68 -2.01 -6.29 -1.98
C PHE A 68 -2.52 -5.69 -0.66
N THR A 69 -1.62 -5.25 0.22
CA THR A 69 -1.95 -4.85 1.60
C THR A 69 -3.07 -3.79 1.64
N GLU A 70 -2.93 -2.67 0.95
CA GLU A 70 -3.96 -1.61 0.92
C GLU A 70 -5.30 -2.03 0.28
N ALA A 71 -5.39 -3.17 -0.43
CA ALA A 71 -6.66 -3.71 -0.93
C ALA A 71 -7.64 -4.09 0.20
N PHE A 72 -7.14 -4.23 1.42
CA PHE A 72 -7.93 -4.57 2.61
C PHE A 72 -8.18 -3.36 3.53
N TYR A 73 -8.03 -2.12 3.05
CA TYR A 73 -8.17 -0.89 3.87
C TYR A 73 -9.47 -0.82 4.68
N GLY A 74 -10.58 -1.36 4.17
CA GLY A 74 -11.88 -1.40 4.84
C GLY A 74 -12.26 -2.78 5.40
N ARG A 75 -11.35 -3.74 5.38
CA ARG A 75 -11.55 -5.16 5.75
C ARG A 75 -10.44 -5.62 6.70
N PRO A 76 -10.29 -4.99 7.87
CA PRO A 76 -9.16 -5.22 8.78
C PRO A 76 -9.02 -6.67 9.25
N GLU A 77 -10.14 -7.39 9.38
CA GLU A 77 -10.18 -8.80 9.80
C GLU A 77 -9.39 -9.71 8.85
N ALA A 78 -9.23 -9.33 7.58
CA ALA A 78 -8.46 -10.10 6.60
C ALA A 78 -7.01 -10.27 7.04
N PHE A 79 -6.43 -9.30 7.76
CA PHE A 79 -5.06 -9.43 8.26
C PHE A 79 -4.94 -10.31 9.48
N LEU A 80 -6.02 -10.83 10.06
CA LEU A 80 -5.94 -11.88 11.08
C LEU A 80 -5.80 -13.28 10.44
N ASP A 81 -6.11 -13.42 9.15
CA ASP A 81 -5.88 -14.65 8.39
C ASP A 81 -4.43 -14.75 7.88
N ASP A 82 -3.73 -15.78 8.35
CA ASP A 82 -2.35 -16.10 7.96
C ASP A 82 -2.21 -16.27 6.43
N ALA A 83 -3.22 -16.82 5.74
CA ALA A 83 -3.16 -17.04 4.30
C ALA A 83 -3.16 -15.72 3.52
N VAL A 84 -3.92 -14.72 3.98
CA VAL A 84 -3.93 -13.37 3.38
C VAL A 84 -2.54 -12.74 3.49
N ARG A 85 -1.92 -12.83 4.68
CA ARG A 85 -0.58 -12.27 4.91
C ARG A 85 0.50 -13.04 4.16
N ALA A 86 0.39 -14.36 4.06
CA ALA A 86 1.34 -15.21 3.33
C ALA A 86 1.35 -14.91 1.82
N ALA A 87 0.25 -14.41 1.26
CA ALA A 87 0.16 -13.98 -0.14
C ALA A 87 0.80 -12.60 -0.40
N GLN A 88 1.25 -11.90 0.65
CA GLN A 88 1.74 -10.52 0.59
C GLN A 88 3.21 -10.46 1.00
N SER A 89 4.09 -10.08 0.07
CA SER A 89 5.55 -10.06 0.33
C SER A 89 5.97 -9.06 1.41
N ALA A 90 5.19 -8.00 1.64
CA ALA A 90 5.53 -6.95 2.59
C ALA A 90 5.72 -7.46 4.04
N TRP A 91 4.94 -8.48 4.44
CA TRP A 91 5.01 -9.05 5.79
C TRP A 91 6.35 -9.72 6.10
N GLN A 92 7.10 -10.14 5.08
CA GLN A 92 8.42 -10.74 5.25
C GLN A 92 9.49 -9.73 5.69
N PHE A 93 9.18 -8.43 5.65
CA PHE A 93 10.12 -7.38 6.05
C PHE A 93 9.98 -6.95 7.51
N ALA A 94 8.94 -7.41 8.20
CA ALA A 94 8.74 -7.17 9.62
C ALA A 94 9.19 -8.38 10.44
N GLU A 95 9.72 -8.11 11.63
CA GLU A 95 10.09 -9.16 12.58
C GLU A 95 8.84 -9.93 13.04
N ALA A 96 8.94 -11.26 13.12
CA ALA A 96 7.78 -12.10 13.42
C ALA A 96 7.10 -11.76 14.76
N GLU A 97 7.87 -11.33 15.75
CA GLU A 97 7.33 -10.89 17.04
C GLU A 97 6.57 -9.56 16.95
N ALA A 98 7.09 -8.60 16.17
CA ALA A 98 6.42 -7.33 15.94
C ALA A 98 5.08 -7.54 15.22
N VAL A 99 5.06 -8.39 14.19
CA VAL A 99 3.82 -8.78 13.50
C VAL A 99 2.83 -9.43 14.46
N ARG A 100 3.27 -10.38 15.29
CA ARG A 100 2.41 -11.07 16.25
C ARG A 100 1.82 -10.10 17.27
N SER A 101 2.63 -9.22 17.85
CA SER A 101 2.18 -8.23 18.82
C SER A 101 1.20 -7.22 18.18
N GLY A 102 1.50 -6.74 16.98
CA GLY A 102 0.65 -5.80 16.26
C GLY A 102 -0.72 -6.38 15.90
N LEU A 103 -0.75 -7.63 15.40
CA LEU A 103 -1.99 -8.32 15.08
C LEU A 103 -2.80 -8.71 16.31
N ALA A 104 -2.16 -8.97 17.44
CA ALA A 104 -2.88 -9.14 18.72
C ALA A 104 -3.60 -7.85 19.12
N GLY A 105 -2.91 -6.69 19.04
CA GLY A 105 -3.54 -5.40 19.28
C GLY A 105 -4.69 -5.08 18.30
N LEU A 106 -4.53 -5.44 17.02
CA LEU A 106 -5.61 -5.31 16.04
C LEU A 106 -6.81 -6.19 16.39
N ALA A 107 -6.56 -7.45 16.80
CA ALA A 107 -7.61 -8.37 17.18
C ALA A 107 -8.39 -7.87 18.40
N ASP A 108 -7.69 -7.34 19.41
CA ASP A 108 -8.31 -6.76 20.61
C ASP A 108 -9.18 -5.54 20.27
N ASP A 109 -8.66 -4.62 19.45
CA ASP A 109 -9.39 -3.42 19.01
C ASP A 109 -10.58 -3.72 18.08
N LEU A 110 -10.53 -4.83 17.33
CA LEU A 110 -11.67 -5.31 16.57
C LEU A 110 -12.72 -5.95 17.48
N ALA A 111 -12.29 -6.70 18.49
CA ALA A 111 -13.19 -7.38 19.43
C ALA A 111 -13.98 -6.41 20.31
N ASP A 112 -13.36 -5.29 20.73
CA ASP A 112 -14.01 -4.27 21.56
C ASP A 112 -14.62 -3.10 20.76
N GLY A 113 -14.47 -3.13 19.43
CA GLY A 113 -14.97 -2.13 18.48
C GLY A 113 -14.17 -0.81 18.45
N MET A 114 -12.98 -0.73 19.05
CA MET A 114 -12.11 0.44 18.99
C MET A 114 -11.71 0.77 17.56
N TRP A 115 -11.40 -0.24 16.76
CA TRP A 115 -11.08 -0.04 15.35
C TRP A 115 -12.25 0.62 14.63
N ASP A 116 -13.48 0.16 14.87
CA ASP A 116 -14.69 0.72 14.23
C ASP A 116 -14.99 2.15 14.67
N ARG A 117 -14.74 2.48 15.94
CA ARG A 117 -14.86 3.85 16.44
C ARG A 117 -13.90 4.81 15.75
N ARG A 118 -12.70 4.34 15.40
CA ARG A 118 -11.64 5.16 14.77
C ARG A 118 -11.73 5.19 13.24
N TYR A 119 -12.01 4.05 12.62
CA TYR A 119 -11.86 3.82 11.17
C TYR A 119 -13.10 3.20 10.52
N GLY A 120 -14.22 3.05 11.24
CA GLY A 120 -15.41 2.35 10.74
C GLY A 120 -16.01 2.91 9.45
N SER A 121 -15.80 4.20 9.15
CA SER A 121 -16.19 4.79 7.86
C SER A 121 -15.53 4.11 6.67
N LEU A 122 -14.31 3.57 6.83
CA LEU A 122 -13.56 2.86 5.79
C LEU A 122 -14.27 1.58 5.31
N ARG A 123 -15.10 0.95 6.15
CA ARG A 123 -15.86 -0.25 5.78
C ARG A 123 -16.90 -0.02 4.68
N THR A 124 -17.31 1.23 4.49
CA THR A 124 -18.30 1.63 3.48
C THR A 124 -17.76 2.63 2.47
N GLN A 125 -16.53 3.09 2.67
CA GLN A 125 -15.84 3.94 1.71
C GLN A 125 -15.63 3.13 0.43
N PRO A 126 -16.11 3.59 -0.75
CA PRO A 126 -16.08 2.79 -1.97
C PRO A 126 -14.67 2.64 -2.56
N GLU A 127 -13.83 3.65 -2.38
CA GLU A 127 -12.47 3.69 -2.93
C GLU A 127 -11.49 4.33 -1.95
N HIS A 128 -10.29 3.80 -1.85
CA HIS A 128 -9.19 4.34 -1.06
C HIS A 128 -8.07 4.91 -1.95
N LEU A 129 -7.61 6.12 -1.63
CA LEU A 129 -6.47 6.76 -2.30
C LEU A 129 -5.21 6.62 -1.45
N GLY A 130 -4.63 5.43 -1.51
CA GLY A 130 -3.45 5.02 -0.77
C GLY A 130 -2.12 5.42 -1.41
N ALA A 131 -1.13 4.55 -1.32
CA ALA A 131 0.22 4.76 -1.88
C ALA A 131 0.32 4.47 -3.38
N ILE A 132 -0.62 3.71 -3.96
CA ILE A 132 -0.57 3.31 -5.37
C ILE A 132 -0.64 4.50 -6.35
N ARG A 133 0.31 4.59 -7.28
CA ARG A 133 0.44 5.64 -8.29
C ARG A 133 0.63 5.04 -9.67
N LEU A 134 -0.04 5.64 -10.65
CA LEU A 134 0.26 5.45 -12.06
C LEU A 134 1.13 6.62 -12.54
N VAL A 135 2.38 6.35 -12.87
CA VAL A 135 3.28 7.29 -13.53
C VAL A 135 3.15 7.09 -15.03
N VAL A 136 2.68 8.12 -15.73
CA VAL A 136 2.56 8.18 -17.19
C VAL A 136 3.63 9.11 -17.71
N GLY A 137 4.50 8.66 -18.61
CA GLY A 137 5.49 9.51 -19.23
C GLY A 137 5.59 9.34 -20.73
N THR A 138 5.98 10.39 -21.43
CA THR A 138 6.36 10.36 -22.83
C THR A 138 7.86 10.64 -22.92
N PRO A 139 8.70 9.63 -23.18
CA PRO A 139 10.13 9.81 -23.32
C PRO A 139 10.44 10.87 -24.38
N SER A 140 11.40 11.76 -24.09
CA SER A 140 11.96 12.70 -25.07
C SER A 140 13.04 12.05 -25.91
#